data_AF-A0A7U9MYR3-F1
#
_entry.id   AF-A0A7U9MYR3-F1
#
_cell.length_a   1.000
_cell.length_b   1.000
_cell.length_c   1.000
_cell.angle_alpha   90.00
_cell.angle_beta   90.00
_cell.angle_gamma   90.00
#
_symmetry.space_group_name_H-M   'P 1'
#
loop_
_entity.id
_entity.type
_entity.pdbx_description
1 polymer ?
#
loop_
_entity_poly.entity_id
_entity_poly.type
_entity_poly.pdbx_seq_one_letter_code
_entity_poly.pdbx_strand_id
1 'polypeptide(L)'
;MRAGETDKSVSVKDGKLFSLIEDFAEKCGFRGMIDIDIFKIGDVYYISEVNPRFGGGYPHAYECGVNMPAQVIRNLKGEKNAEDIGNYEAGICMMKYSEVMIRNILT
;
A
#
# COMPACT_ATOMS: atom_id res chain seq x y z
N MET A 1 8.15 -12.03 -5.89
CA MET A 1 8.59 -11.64 -4.53
C MET A 1 10.09 -11.71 -4.47
N ARG A 2 10.72 -10.77 -3.75
CA ARG A 2 12.16 -10.79 -3.50
C ARG A 2 12.37 -10.58 -2.00
N ALA A 3 12.97 -11.57 -1.33
CA ALA A 3 13.21 -11.55 0.12
C ALA A 3 11.96 -11.23 0.98
N GLY A 4 10.79 -11.73 0.59
CA GLY A 4 9.52 -11.47 1.30
C GLY A 4 8.82 -10.18 0.92
N GLU A 5 9.34 -9.40 -0.02
CA GLU A 5 8.68 -8.20 -0.52
C GLU A 5 8.05 -8.36 -1.90
N THR A 6 7.08 -7.48 -2.18
CA THR A 6 6.51 -7.28 -3.53
C THR A 6 7.60 -6.81 -4.48
N ASP A 7 7.87 -7.63 -5.50
CA ASP A 7 8.86 -7.37 -6.56
C ASP A 7 8.18 -6.73 -7.80
N LYS A 8 6.99 -7.23 -8.14
CA LYS A 8 6.13 -6.71 -9.20
C LYS A 8 4.68 -6.73 -8.73
N SER A 9 3.90 -5.75 -9.14
CA SER A 9 2.47 -5.69 -8.87
C SER A 9 1.74 -4.85 -9.91
N VAL A 10 0.43 -5.03 -9.99
CA VAL A 10 -0.48 -4.24 -10.83
C VAL A 10 -1.54 -3.60 -9.94
N SER A 11 -1.80 -2.31 -10.10
CA SER A 11 -2.88 -1.63 -9.39
C SER A 11 -4.24 -2.14 -9.88
N VAL A 12 -5.17 -2.40 -8.96
CA VAL A 12 -6.49 -2.93 -9.28
C VAL A 12 -7.57 -2.15 -8.55
N LYS A 13 -8.80 -2.18 -9.05
CA LYS A 13 -9.98 -1.67 -8.33
C LYS A 13 -11.02 -2.78 -8.25
N ASP A 14 -11.46 -3.07 -7.04
CA ASP A 14 -12.56 -4.01 -6.80
C ASP A 14 -13.39 -3.49 -5.62
N GLY A 15 -14.66 -3.15 -5.90
CA GLY A 15 -15.54 -2.57 -4.89
C GLY A 15 -15.81 -3.51 -3.71
N LYS A 16 -15.86 -4.84 -3.94
CA LYS A 16 -16.04 -5.81 -2.84
C LYS A 16 -14.82 -5.82 -1.93
N LEU A 17 -13.62 -5.66 -2.50
CA LEU A 17 -12.38 -5.59 -1.74
C LEU A 17 -12.32 -4.31 -0.90
N PHE A 18 -12.72 -3.16 -1.46
CA PHE A 18 -12.76 -1.91 -0.70
C PHE A 18 -13.70 -1.99 0.50
N SER A 19 -14.94 -2.45 0.30
CA SER A 19 -15.91 -2.58 1.39
C SER A 19 -15.44 -3.56 2.48
N LEU A 20 -14.77 -4.65 2.10
CA LEU A 20 -14.17 -5.58 3.07
C LEU A 20 -13.11 -4.90 3.93
N ILE A 21 -12.18 -4.16 3.30
CA ILE A 21 -11.05 -3.53 3.99
C ILE A 21 -11.54 -2.39 4.90
N GLU A 22 -12.50 -1.59 4.43
CA GLU A 22 -13.11 -0.50 5.21
C GLU A 22 -13.79 -1.04 6.48
N ASP A 23 -14.73 -1.98 6.34
CA ASP A 23 -15.45 -2.58 7.46
C ASP A 23 -14.49 -3.27 8.46
N PHE A 24 -13.46 -3.97 7.95
CA PHE A 24 -12.44 -4.59 8.77
C PHE A 24 -11.63 -3.56 9.56
N ALA A 25 -11.13 -2.52 8.89
CA ALA A 25 -10.28 -1.51 9.51
C ALA A 25 -11.03 -0.71 10.59
N GLU A 26 -12.30 -0.37 10.34
CA GLU A 26 -13.16 0.32 11.29
C GLU A 26 -13.45 -0.55 12.53
N LYS A 27 -13.85 -1.81 12.33
CA LYS A 27 -14.15 -2.74 13.44
C LYS A 27 -12.95 -3.01 14.33
N CYS A 28 -11.76 -3.12 13.74
CA CYS A 28 -10.52 -3.31 14.48
C CYS A 28 -10.05 -2.01 15.18
N GLY A 29 -10.59 -0.86 14.82
CA GLY A 29 -10.19 0.44 15.39
C GLY A 29 -8.76 0.84 15.02
N PHE A 30 -8.26 0.38 13.86
CA PHE A 30 -6.91 0.72 13.43
C PHE A 30 -6.77 2.21 13.12
N ARG A 31 -5.56 2.75 13.33
CA ARG A 31 -5.22 4.15 13.08
C ARG A 31 -3.87 4.23 12.39
N GLY A 32 -3.82 4.92 11.26
CA GLY A 32 -2.59 5.10 10.48
C GLY A 32 -2.42 4.06 9.36
N MET A 33 -1.17 3.80 8.97
CA MET A 33 -0.84 2.89 7.86
C MET A 33 -1.00 1.43 8.26
N ILE A 34 -1.68 0.66 7.41
CA ILE A 34 -1.88 -0.78 7.56
C ILE A 34 -1.60 -1.45 6.22
N ASP A 35 -0.78 -2.49 6.25
CA ASP A 35 -0.49 -3.39 5.15
C ASP A 35 -1.27 -4.69 5.38
N ILE A 36 -2.05 -5.14 4.40
CA ILE A 36 -2.92 -6.31 4.54
C ILE A 36 -2.70 -7.24 3.36
N ASP A 37 -2.31 -8.48 3.64
CA ASP A 37 -2.18 -9.53 2.64
C ASP A 37 -3.51 -10.27 2.50
N ILE A 38 -4.05 -10.26 1.27
CA ILE A 38 -5.38 -10.81 0.96
C ILE A 38 -5.27 -11.74 -0.25
N PHE A 39 -5.86 -12.93 -0.13
CA PHE A 39 -6.05 -13.86 -1.23
C PHE A 39 -7.49 -13.79 -1.77
N LYS A 40 -7.64 -13.82 -3.08
CA LYS A 40 -8.94 -14.01 -3.74
C LYS A 40 -9.02 -15.44 -4.28
N ILE A 41 -10.01 -16.21 -3.81
CA ILE A 41 -10.29 -17.57 -4.28
C ILE A 41 -11.70 -17.57 -4.85
N GLY A 42 -11.82 -17.64 -6.18
CA GLY A 42 -13.08 -17.38 -6.88
C GLY A 42 -13.56 -15.94 -6.63
N ASP A 43 -14.76 -15.80 -6.07
CA ASP A 43 -15.35 -14.50 -5.73
C ASP A 43 -15.18 -14.10 -4.25
N VAL A 44 -14.43 -14.88 -3.47
CA VAL A 44 -14.27 -14.68 -2.03
C VAL A 44 -12.87 -14.18 -1.70
N TYR A 45 -12.80 -13.20 -0.80
CA TYR A 45 -11.56 -12.63 -0.28
C TYR A 45 -11.25 -13.18 1.12
N TYR A 46 -9.99 -13.51 1.35
CA TYR A 46 -9.47 -14.05 2.61
C TYR A 46 -8.29 -13.20 3.08
N ILE A 47 -8.40 -12.62 4.27
CA ILE A 47 -7.29 -11.91 4.93
C ILE A 47 -6.32 -12.96 5.48
N SER A 48 -5.07 -12.94 5.04
CA SER A 48 -4.02 -13.85 5.49
C SER A 48 -3.20 -13.23 6.62
N GLU A 49 -2.82 -11.95 6.47
CA GLU A 49 -1.94 -11.26 7.40
C GLU A 49 -2.33 -9.78 7.50
N VAL A 50 -2.15 -9.20 8.69
CA VAL A 50 -2.42 -7.78 8.96
C VAL A 50 -1.22 -7.19 9.68
N ASN A 51 -0.61 -6.19 9.04
CA ASN A 51 0.62 -5.56 9.46
C ASN A 51 0.38 -4.06 9.69
N PRO A 52 0.28 -3.55 10.93
CA PRO A 52 0.06 -2.13 11.22
C PRO A 52 1.35 -1.30 11.02
N ARG A 53 1.87 -1.31 9.78
CA ARG A 53 3.08 -0.65 9.32
C ARG A 53 3.03 -0.46 7.80
N PHE A 54 4.04 0.18 7.22
CA PHE A 54 4.24 0.15 5.77
C PHE A 54 4.57 -1.26 5.28
N GLY A 55 3.93 -1.66 4.18
CA GLY A 55 4.27 -2.84 3.41
C GLY A 55 5.36 -2.57 2.39
N GLY A 56 6.10 -3.61 1.98
CA GLY A 56 7.11 -3.50 0.94
C GLY A 56 6.54 -3.06 -0.42
N GLY A 57 5.24 -3.20 -0.65
CA GLY A 57 4.53 -2.73 -1.84
C GLY A 57 4.16 -1.24 -1.84
N TYR A 58 4.35 -0.53 -0.71
CA TYR A 58 3.91 0.86 -0.56
C TYR A 58 4.40 1.84 -1.65
N PRO A 59 5.64 1.73 -2.18
CA PRO A 59 6.07 2.59 -3.28
C PRO A 59 5.11 2.60 -4.47
N HIS A 60 4.47 1.46 -4.78
CA HIS A 60 3.47 1.41 -5.85
C HIS A 60 2.28 2.33 -5.56
N ALA A 61 1.77 2.32 -4.32
CA ALA A 61 0.65 3.16 -3.92
C ALA A 61 1.04 4.65 -3.98
N TYR A 62 2.24 5.00 -3.51
CA TYR A 62 2.74 6.38 -3.57
C TYR A 62 2.84 6.90 -5.00
N GLU A 63 3.45 6.13 -5.90
CA GLU A 63 3.58 6.49 -7.32
C GLU A 63 2.22 6.50 -8.06
N CYS A 64 1.21 5.81 -7.55
CA CYS A 64 -0.18 5.91 -8.02
C CYS A 64 -0.96 7.11 -7.42
N GLY A 65 -0.30 7.98 -6.64
CA GLY A 65 -0.89 9.18 -6.04
C GLY A 65 -1.34 9.03 -4.58
N VAL A 66 -1.22 7.85 -3.97
CA VAL A 66 -1.65 7.60 -2.58
C VAL A 66 -0.55 7.97 -1.58
N ASN A 67 -0.52 9.26 -1.23
CA ASN A 67 0.55 9.84 -0.41
C ASN A 67 0.28 9.77 1.11
N MET A 68 0.54 8.61 1.72
CA MET A 68 0.40 8.38 3.15
C MET A 68 1.35 9.24 4.02
N PRO A 69 2.63 9.46 3.67
CA PRO A 69 3.48 10.38 4.43
C PRO A 69 2.89 11.79 4.56
N ALA A 70 2.36 12.37 3.47
CA ALA A 70 1.70 13.67 3.52
C ALA A 70 0.44 13.65 4.39
N GLN A 71 -0.31 12.54 4.37
CA GLN A 71 -1.47 12.35 5.25
C GLN A 71 -1.08 12.30 6.73
N VAL A 72 0.00 11.60 7.07
CA VAL A 72 0.54 11.54 8.45
C VAL A 72 0.99 12.91 8.91
N ILE A 73 1.71 13.66 8.07
CA ILE A 73 2.14 15.04 8.39
C ILE A 73 0.93 15.94 8.70
N ARG A 74 -0.15 15.84 7.92
CA ARG A 74 -1.40 16.56 8.19
C ARG A 74 -2.01 16.17 9.53
N ASN A 75 -2.07 14.87 9.84
CA ASN A 75 -2.59 14.43 11.14
C ASN A 75 -1.74 14.92 12.32
N LEU A 76 -0.42 14.98 12.17
CA LEU A 76 0.48 15.55 13.20
C LEU A 76 0.24 17.05 13.42
N LYS A 77 -0.35 17.77 12.46
CA LYS A 77 -0.82 19.15 12.60
C LYS A 77 -2.23 19.26 13.19
N GLY A 78 -2.89 18.14 13.50
CA GLY A 78 -4.28 18.11 13.96
C GLY A 78 -5.30 18.23 12.82
N GLU A 79 -4.87 18.12 11.56
CA GLU A 79 -5.74 18.23 10.39
C GLU A 79 -6.29 16.85 9.99
N LYS A 80 -7.57 16.79 9.62
CA LYS A 80 -8.21 15.59 9.07
C LYS A 80 -7.86 15.45 7.58
N ASN A 81 -7.54 14.23 7.13
CA ASN A 81 -7.38 13.93 5.71
C ASN A 81 -8.74 13.77 5.03
N ALA A 82 -8.82 14.13 3.74
CA ALA A 82 -9.97 13.81 2.92
C ALA A 82 -10.06 12.29 2.71
N GLU A 83 -11.29 11.78 2.64
CA GLU A 83 -11.55 10.42 2.21
C GLU A 83 -11.45 10.36 0.69
N ASP A 84 -10.62 9.45 0.18
CA ASP A 84 -10.26 9.40 -1.24
C ASP A 84 -10.07 7.94 -1.72
N ILE A 85 -10.89 7.03 -1.18
CA ILE A 85 -10.81 5.60 -1.47
C ILE A 85 -11.04 5.36 -2.96
N GLY A 86 -10.11 4.62 -3.58
CA GLY A 86 -10.21 4.27 -5.00
C GLY A 86 -9.82 5.39 -5.97
N ASN A 87 -9.37 6.56 -5.50
CA ASN A 87 -8.89 7.65 -6.35
C ASN A 87 -7.42 7.45 -6.77
N TYR A 88 -7.20 6.44 -7.60
CA TYR A 88 -5.92 6.17 -8.27
C TYR A 88 -6.19 5.49 -9.62
N GLU A 89 -5.20 5.36 -10.49
CA GLU A 89 -5.36 4.65 -11.77
C GLU A 89 -5.17 3.13 -11.61
N ALA A 90 -6.06 2.33 -12.20
CA ALA A 90 -5.94 0.87 -12.24
C ALA A 90 -5.14 0.42 -13.47
N GLY A 91 -4.47 -0.73 -13.39
CA GLY A 91 -3.68 -1.28 -14.48
C GLY A 91 -2.25 -0.75 -14.55
N ILE A 92 -1.81 0.06 -13.58
CA ILE A 92 -0.43 0.53 -13.47
C ILE A 92 0.42 -0.61 -12.94
N CYS A 93 1.58 -0.86 -13.58
CA CYS A 93 2.51 -1.90 -13.19
C CYS A 93 3.73 -1.29 -12.51
N MET A 94 4.02 -1.73 -11.28
CA MET A 94 5.31 -1.47 -10.63
C MET A 94 6.20 -2.69 -10.79
N MET A 95 7.47 -2.45 -11.09
CA MET A 95 8.53 -3.46 -11.07
C MET A 95 9.75 -2.87 -10.36
N LYS A 96 10.21 -3.52 -9.29
CA LYS A 96 11.47 -3.16 -8.64
C LYS A 96 12.64 -3.74 -9.43
N TYR A 97 13.76 -3.02 -9.43
CA TYR A 97 15.04 -3.51 -9.95
C TYR A 97 16.16 -3.15 -8.97
N SER A 98 17.28 -3.86 -9.05
CA SER A 98 18.48 -3.51 -8.27
C SER A 98 19.43 -2.66 -9.10
N GLU A 99 20.03 -1.68 -8.44
CA GLU A 99 21.15 -0.93 -8.98
C GLU A 99 22.46 -1.36 -8.31
N VAL A 100 23.58 -1.17 -9.03
CA VAL A 100 24.93 -1.39 -8.52
C VAL A 100 25.75 -0.15 -8.82
N MET A 101 26.40 0.41 -7.81
CA MET A 101 27.33 1.54 -7.95
C MET A 101 28.75 1.08 -7.62
N ILE A 102 29.69 1.32 -8.52
CA ILE A 102 31.13 1.11 -8.31
C ILE A 102 31.79 2.49 -8.39
N ARG A 103 32.41 2.94 -7.29
CA ARG A 103 33.15 4.21 -7.26
C ARG A 103 34.45 4.05 -6.49
N ASN A 104 35.48 4.79 -6.92
CA ASN A 104 36.64 5.02 -6.08
C ASN A 104 36.24 6.04 -5.01
N ILE A 105 36.35 5.69 -3.73
CA ILE A 105 36.01 6.60 -2.62
C ILE A 105 37.17 7.52 -2.21
N LEU A 106 38.33 7.36 -2.87
CA LEU A 106 39.56 8.11 -2.59
C LEU A 106 39.96 9.09 -3.72
N THR A 107 39.13 9.23 -4.76
CA THR A 107 39.29 10.23 -5.82
C THR A 107 37.96 10.85 -6.18
#